data_AF-A0A814NQT6-F1
#
_entry.id   AF-A0A814NQT6-F1
#
_cell.length_a   1.000
_cell.length_b   1.000
_cell.length_c   1.000
_cell.angle_alpha   90.00
_cell.angle_beta   90.00
_cell.angle_gamma   90.00
#
_symmetry.space_group_name_H-M   'P 1'
#
loop_
_entity.id
_entity.type
_entity.pdbx_description
1 polymer ?
#
loop_
_entity_poly.entity_id
_entity_poly.type
_entity_poly.pdbx_seq_one_letter_code
_entity_poly.pdbx_strand_id
1 'polypeptide(L)'
;MDVLYSFIGVNKKLDRLARDITFTQSINLVTTLSNEHNNSILDRFCLLILQRIQHNIECLTLNSLSVDRVLRTGNYSRLHKLSLVNLPIEMACRIFNDESSLVYIISHQITHLIVTINMDNIAEDILEMFKNVFTNIFRMFRNLIDFNYSWYSDLSYSAKAFIDLPFRPFYASNISCLNVRLNDLNDCICLLNGHLSQLHTFIVEIDWIRKTSVALNNKEIVPNLKCFSLISFRQTIEYDAKIVPLLRHMSKLEKLTLSLIVDRRNSFIDGNHLVNDILSKMLDLHTFIFNIITDRVIIEEEFLPTSDYILRPLIEKGYNAECYTDYSPMNNSQCHIYSLPFTFERMHMLTNKGGDPKTMNFSTI
;
A
#
# COMPACT_ATOMS: atom_id res chain seq x y z
N MET A 1 -1.22 5.17 25.99
CA MET A 1 -2.36 5.32 26.93
C MET A 1 -1.92 5.15 28.37
N ASP A 2 -1.31 4.02 28.73
CA ASP A 2 -1.01 3.66 30.14
C ASP A 2 -0.13 4.67 30.88
N VAL A 3 0.82 5.30 30.18
CA VAL A 3 1.69 6.34 30.74
C VAL A 3 0.94 7.66 30.98
N LEU A 4 0.14 8.13 30.03
CA LEU A 4 -0.68 9.33 30.22
C LEU A 4 -1.78 9.10 31.28
N TYR A 5 -2.28 7.87 31.37
CA TYR A 5 -3.28 7.47 32.35
C TYR A 5 -2.70 7.39 33.77
N SER A 6 -1.48 6.87 33.94
CA SER A 6 -0.81 6.80 35.24
C SER A 6 -0.44 8.17 35.81
N PHE A 7 -0.36 9.20 34.96
CA PHE A 7 -0.04 10.56 35.38
C PHE A 7 -1.24 11.39 35.83
N ILE A 8 -2.45 11.09 35.38
CA ILE A 8 -3.60 11.99 35.60
C ILE A 8 -4.37 11.67 36.86
N GLY A 9 -4.47 12.66 37.76
CA GLY A 9 -5.20 12.55 39.02
C GLY A 9 -4.43 11.87 40.17
N VAL A 10 -3.24 11.33 39.90
CA VAL A 10 -2.34 10.77 40.92
C VAL A 10 -1.51 11.88 41.59
N ASN A 11 -1.08 12.89 40.82
CA ASN A 11 -0.32 14.02 41.33
C ASN A 11 -0.47 15.26 40.41
N LYS A 12 -0.79 16.43 40.98
CA LYS A 12 -0.92 17.70 40.24
C LYS A 12 0.34 18.10 39.45
N LYS A 13 1.54 17.63 39.86
CA LYS A 13 2.78 17.84 39.10
C LYS A 13 2.84 16.97 37.84
N LEU A 14 2.33 15.74 37.91
CA LEU A 14 2.27 14.80 36.78
C LEU A 14 1.18 15.20 35.78
N ASP A 15 0.09 15.84 36.25
CA ASP A 15 -0.90 16.47 35.37
C ASP A 15 -0.30 17.52 34.41
N ARG A 16 0.80 18.19 34.80
CA ARG A 16 1.52 19.11 33.90
C ARG A 16 2.26 18.36 32.81
N LEU A 17 2.90 17.24 33.13
CA LEU A 17 3.57 16.38 32.15
C LEU A 17 2.60 15.75 31.16
N ALA A 18 1.42 15.33 31.64
CA ALA A 18 0.38 14.78 30.78
C ALA A 18 -0.27 15.81 29.83
N ARG A 19 0.01 17.10 30.02
CA ARG A 19 -0.38 18.20 29.12
C ARG A 19 0.78 18.75 28.30
N ASP A 20 2.00 18.24 28.51
CA ASP A 20 3.15 18.69 27.76
C ASP A 20 2.96 18.33 26.28
N ILE A 21 3.26 19.29 25.42
CA ILE A 21 3.04 19.16 23.98
C ILE A 21 3.80 17.95 23.42
N THR A 22 4.99 17.67 23.95
CA THR A 22 5.85 16.55 23.55
C THR A 22 5.15 15.20 23.68
N PHE A 23 4.29 15.03 24.69
CA PHE A 23 3.57 13.76 24.93
C PHE A 23 2.14 13.75 24.38
N THR A 24 1.65 14.87 23.88
CA THR A 24 0.24 15.04 23.46
C THR A 24 0.08 15.31 21.97
N GLN A 25 1.15 15.63 21.24
CA GLN A 25 1.12 15.86 19.80
C GLN A 25 0.68 14.64 18.99
N SER A 26 1.09 13.44 19.42
CA SER A 26 0.73 12.19 18.75
C SER A 26 0.05 11.23 19.73
N ILE A 27 -1.18 10.86 19.43
CA ILE A 27 -1.95 9.93 20.24
C ILE A 27 -2.27 8.68 19.42
N ASN A 28 -1.84 7.52 19.92
CA ASN A 28 -2.13 6.22 19.34
C ASN A 28 -2.97 5.38 20.31
N LEU A 29 -4.16 4.97 19.86
CA LEU A 29 -5.17 4.22 20.61
C LEU A 29 -5.45 2.83 20.03
N VAL A 30 -4.54 2.29 19.21
CA VAL A 30 -4.72 0.99 18.55
C VAL A 30 -4.54 -0.18 19.51
N THR A 31 -3.67 -0.06 20.52
CA THR A 31 -3.23 -1.15 21.41
C THR A 31 -4.13 -1.39 22.62
N THR A 32 -5.26 -0.71 22.76
CA THR A 32 -6.20 -1.00 23.85
C THR A 32 -6.88 -2.35 23.59
N LEU A 33 -6.37 -3.41 24.23
CA LEU A 33 -6.89 -4.79 24.17
C LEU A 33 -8.41 -4.80 24.43
N SER A 34 -9.14 -5.69 23.77
CA SER A 34 -10.61 -5.72 23.72
C SER A 34 -11.29 -6.29 24.97
N ASN A 35 -10.90 -5.82 26.16
CA ASN A 35 -11.55 -6.22 27.42
C ASN A 35 -12.46 -5.10 27.94
N GLU A 36 -13.58 -5.44 28.59
CA GLU A 36 -14.54 -4.45 29.11
C GLU A 36 -13.91 -3.40 30.03
N HIS A 37 -12.87 -3.79 30.79
CA HIS A 37 -12.09 -2.87 31.60
C HIS A 37 -11.51 -1.70 30.78
N ASN A 38 -11.11 -1.96 29.54
CA ASN A 38 -10.47 -0.97 28.66
C ASN A 38 -11.48 0.02 28.07
N ASN A 39 -12.76 -0.36 27.95
CA ASN A 39 -13.82 0.59 27.57
C ASN A 39 -13.98 1.69 28.63
N SER A 40 -13.98 1.31 29.91
CA SER A 40 -14.07 2.29 31.02
C SER A 40 -12.87 3.24 31.07
N ILE A 41 -11.68 2.73 30.74
CA ILE A 41 -10.43 3.51 30.64
C ILE A 41 -10.54 4.50 29.49
N LEU A 42 -11.00 4.06 28.32
CA LEU A 42 -11.18 4.91 27.15
C LEU A 42 -12.22 6.02 27.41
N ASP A 43 -13.36 5.68 28.01
CA ASP A 43 -14.39 6.67 28.33
C ASP A 43 -13.87 7.74 29.28
N ARG A 44 -13.15 7.31 30.34
CA ARG A 44 -12.52 8.23 31.27
C ARG A 44 -11.45 9.09 30.61
N PHE A 45 -10.64 8.51 29.71
CA PHE A 45 -9.64 9.24 28.95
C PHE A 45 -10.30 10.32 28.09
N CYS A 46 -11.34 9.96 27.33
CA CYS A 46 -12.10 10.91 26.53
C CYS A 46 -12.67 12.05 27.40
N LEU A 47 -13.37 11.71 28.49
CA LEU A 47 -14.05 12.70 29.32
C LEU A 47 -13.09 13.62 30.10
N LEU A 48 -11.96 13.11 30.59
CA LEU A 48 -11.12 13.86 31.53
C LEU A 48 -9.82 14.40 30.92
N ILE A 49 -9.24 13.65 29.98
CA ILE A 49 -7.88 13.88 29.48
C ILE A 49 -7.96 14.55 28.13
N LEU A 50 -8.65 13.91 27.20
CA LEU A 50 -8.72 14.32 25.79
C LEU A 50 -9.25 15.75 25.64
N GLN A 51 -10.32 16.11 26.35
CA GLN A 51 -10.86 17.48 26.35
C GLN A 51 -9.82 18.56 26.71
N ARG A 52 -8.82 18.21 27.53
CA ARG A 52 -7.79 19.14 28.00
C ARG A 52 -6.61 19.25 27.05
N ILE A 53 -6.38 18.23 26.22
CA ILE A 53 -5.18 18.15 25.36
C ILE A 53 -5.50 18.23 23.87
N GLN A 54 -6.78 18.17 23.48
CA GLN A 54 -7.22 18.09 22.07
C GLN A 54 -6.67 19.19 21.15
N HIS A 55 -6.41 20.38 21.68
CA HIS A 55 -5.87 21.51 20.93
C HIS A 55 -4.37 21.37 20.60
N ASN A 56 -3.67 20.44 21.26
CA ASN A 56 -2.26 20.13 21.00
C ASN A 56 -2.07 18.92 20.08
N ILE A 57 -3.14 18.16 19.81
CA ILE A 57 -3.05 16.93 19.02
C ILE A 57 -2.89 17.28 17.54
N GLU A 58 -1.79 16.80 16.97
CA GLU A 58 -1.42 16.97 15.57
C GLU A 58 -1.61 15.66 14.78
N CYS A 59 -1.40 14.53 15.44
CA CYS A 59 -1.49 13.19 14.89
C CYS A 59 -2.41 12.30 15.75
N LEU A 60 -3.34 11.58 15.11
CA LEU A 60 -4.26 10.69 15.80
C LEU A 60 -4.34 9.33 15.09
N THR A 61 -4.11 8.25 15.82
CA THR A 61 -4.24 6.87 15.33
C THR A 61 -5.31 6.14 16.14
N LEU A 62 -6.38 5.73 15.46
CA LEU A 62 -7.60 5.16 16.05
C LEU A 62 -7.91 3.81 15.42
N ASN A 63 -8.53 2.95 16.21
CA ASN A 63 -9.14 1.70 15.75
C ASN A 63 -10.67 1.79 15.80
N SER A 64 -11.35 0.73 15.37
CA SER A 64 -12.82 0.65 15.36
C SER A 64 -13.49 0.90 16.72
N LEU A 65 -12.83 0.56 17.84
CA LEU A 65 -13.36 0.76 19.19
C LEU A 65 -13.30 2.22 19.65
N SER A 66 -12.34 3.00 19.15
CA SER A 66 -12.03 4.33 19.65
C SER A 66 -12.51 5.47 18.76
N VAL A 67 -12.68 5.24 17.46
CA VAL A 67 -13.04 6.28 16.47
C VAL A 67 -14.22 7.15 16.89
N ASP A 68 -15.38 6.55 17.15
CA ASP A 68 -16.59 7.33 17.41
C ASP A 68 -16.47 8.14 18.71
N ARG A 69 -15.89 7.55 19.75
CA ARG A 69 -15.78 8.20 21.07
C ARG A 69 -14.80 9.36 21.03
N VAL A 70 -13.64 9.14 20.43
CA VAL A 70 -12.56 10.14 20.38
C VAL A 70 -12.96 11.29 19.48
N LEU A 71 -13.48 11.02 18.28
CA LEU A 71 -13.89 12.09 17.36
C LEU A 71 -15.07 12.93 17.89
N ARG A 72 -15.96 12.36 18.74
CA ARG A 72 -17.04 13.12 19.41
C ARG A 72 -16.55 14.08 20.47
N THR A 73 -15.41 13.77 21.08
CA THR A 73 -14.99 14.41 22.33
C THR A 73 -14.42 15.80 22.11
N GLY A 74 -13.96 16.12 20.90
CA GLY A 74 -13.10 17.29 20.73
C GLY A 74 -13.14 18.00 19.41
N ASN A 75 -12.82 19.30 19.50
CA ASN A 75 -12.41 20.11 18.36
C ASN A 75 -10.87 20.07 18.28
N TYR A 76 -10.36 19.39 17.25
CA TYR A 76 -8.93 19.13 17.07
C TYR A 76 -8.28 20.17 16.17
N SER A 77 -8.12 21.41 16.63
CA SER A 77 -7.72 22.54 15.78
C SER A 77 -6.34 22.43 15.10
N ARG A 78 -5.47 21.51 15.54
CA ARG A 78 -4.13 21.29 14.98
C ARG A 78 -3.97 19.94 14.27
N LEU A 79 -5.02 19.12 14.25
CA LEU A 79 -4.96 17.78 13.70
C LEU A 79 -4.86 17.86 12.17
N HIS A 80 -3.73 17.37 11.66
CA HIS A 80 -3.46 17.32 10.23
C HIS A 80 -3.13 15.90 9.75
N LYS A 81 -2.86 14.97 10.67
CA LYS A 81 -2.64 13.54 10.38
C LYS A 81 -3.64 12.65 11.10
N LEU A 82 -4.41 11.88 10.33
CA LEU A 82 -5.38 10.92 10.85
C LEU A 82 -5.05 9.52 10.35
N SER A 83 -5.08 8.54 11.24
CA SER A 83 -4.89 7.13 10.91
C SER A 83 -6.01 6.31 11.51
N LEU A 84 -6.81 5.70 10.65
CA LEU A 84 -7.94 4.85 11.00
C LEU A 84 -7.61 3.43 10.61
N VAL A 85 -7.28 2.59 11.60
CA VAL A 85 -6.76 1.25 11.35
C VAL A 85 -7.75 0.17 11.76
N ASN A 86 -7.76 -0.94 11.01
CA ASN A 86 -8.61 -2.10 11.27
C ASN A 86 -10.09 -1.72 11.44
N LEU A 87 -10.61 -0.89 10.53
CA LEU A 87 -12.02 -0.52 10.50
C LEU A 87 -12.84 -1.58 9.75
N PRO A 88 -13.89 -2.16 10.35
CA PRO A 88 -14.88 -2.92 9.58
C PRO A 88 -15.47 -2.07 8.46
N ILE A 89 -15.72 -2.67 7.29
CA ILE A 89 -16.22 -1.96 6.11
C ILE A 89 -17.55 -1.22 6.36
N GLU A 90 -18.44 -1.78 7.18
CA GLU A 90 -19.72 -1.16 7.54
C GLU A 90 -19.49 0.14 8.33
N MET A 91 -18.49 0.14 9.21
CA MET A 91 -18.10 1.32 9.97
C MET A 91 -17.44 2.36 9.07
N ALA A 92 -16.56 1.93 8.15
CA ALA A 92 -15.95 2.83 7.17
C ALA A 92 -17.01 3.50 6.30
N CYS A 93 -18.02 2.76 5.81
CA CYS A 93 -19.15 3.32 5.07
C CYS A 93 -19.89 4.39 5.87
N ARG A 94 -20.21 4.13 7.15
CA ARG A 94 -20.84 5.15 8.01
C ARG A 94 -19.98 6.40 8.17
N ILE A 95 -18.67 6.24 8.31
CA ILE A 95 -17.74 7.35 8.53
C ILE A 95 -17.58 8.20 7.27
N PHE A 96 -17.48 7.59 6.10
CA PHE A 96 -17.11 8.30 4.88
C PHE A 96 -18.29 8.64 3.96
N ASN A 97 -19.43 7.98 4.09
CA ASN A 97 -20.60 8.25 3.22
C ASN A 97 -21.56 9.30 3.80
N ASP A 98 -21.37 9.70 5.06
CA ASP A 98 -22.23 10.66 5.75
C ASP A 98 -21.51 12.00 5.91
N GLU A 99 -22.03 13.05 5.26
CA GLU A 99 -21.54 14.43 5.40
C GLU A 99 -21.75 14.99 6.82
N SER A 100 -22.59 14.35 7.62
CA SER A 100 -22.75 14.67 9.05
C SER A 100 -21.76 13.93 9.96
N SER A 101 -20.89 13.09 9.39
CA SER A 101 -19.87 12.38 10.16
C SER A 101 -18.89 13.34 10.82
N LEU A 102 -18.36 12.94 11.98
CA LEU A 102 -17.36 13.73 12.71
C LEU A 102 -16.05 13.86 11.93
N VAL A 103 -15.79 12.91 11.04
CA VAL A 103 -14.65 12.96 10.12
C VAL A 103 -14.84 14.08 9.10
N TYR A 104 -16.06 14.31 8.60
CA TYR A 104 -16.33 15.44 7.72
C TYR A 104 -15.96 16.78 8.36
N ILE A 105 -16.24 16.97 9.66
CA ILE A 105 -15.93 18.21 10.40
C ILE A 105 -14.43 18.50 10.39
N ILE A 106 -13.59 17.48 10.58
CA ILE A 106 -12.13 17.64 10.62
C ILE A 106 -11.48 17.46 9.25
N SER A 107 -12.23 17.04 8.21
CA SER A 107 -11.65 16.65 6.92
C SER A 107 -10.85 17.75 6.24
N HIS A 108 -11.26 19.01 6.40
CA HIS A 108 -10.64 20.16 5.73
C HIS A 108 -9.22 20.46 6.20
N GLN A 109 -8.81 20.00 7.39
CA GLN A 109 -7.47 20.25 7.95
C GLN A 109 -6.54 19.05 7.81
N ILE A 110 -7.08 17.88 7.45
CA ILE A 110 -6.27 16.68 7.26
C ILE A 110 -5.50 16.76 5.93
N THR A 111 -4.18 16.66 6.05
CA THR A 111 -3.23 16.59 4.93
C THR A 111 -2.63 15.20 4.78
N HIS A 112 -2.67 14.37 5.83
CA HIS A 112 -2.15 13.00 5.83
C HIS A 112 -3.20 12.04 6.37
N LEU A 113 -3.60 11.07 5.55
CA LEU A 113 -4.63 10.10 5.89
C LEU A 113 -4.12 8.67 5.69
N ILE A 114 -4.30 7.84 6.71
CA ILE A 114 -4.10 6.40 6.62
C ILE A 114 -5.43 5.73 6.94
N VAL A 115 -5.92 4.87 6.06
CA VAL A 115 -7.12 4.08 6.29
C VAL A 115 -6.80 2.63 5.99
N THR A 116 -7.09 1.75 6.95
CA THR A 116 -6.98 0.31 6.80
C THR A 116 -8.32 -0.33 7.09
N ILE A 117 -8.90 -0.94 6.08
CA ILE A 117 -10.23 -1.56 6.16
C ILE A 117 -10.08 -3.07 6.35
N ASN A 118 -10.85 -3.59 7.29
CA ASN A 118 -11.07 -5.02 7.43
C ASN A 118 -12.36 -5.42 6.70
N MET A 119 -12.24 -6.34 5.75
CA MET A 119 -13.31 -6.90 4.93
C MET A 119 -13.77 -8.29 5.41
N ASP A 120 -13.52 -8.64 6.66
CA ASP A 120 -13.96 -9.88 7.28
C ASP A 120 -15.49 -9.87 7.45
N ASN A 121 -16.24 -10.04 6.36
CA ASN A 121 -17.66 -10.40 6.32
C ASN A 121 -18.06 -10.82 4.89
N ILE A 122 -19.06 -11.68 4.75
CA ILE A 122 -19.45 -12.33 3.48
C ILE A 122 -20.71 -11.66 2.95
N ALA A 123 -20.58 -10.50 2.31
CA ALA A 123 -21.69 -9.89 1.57
C ALA A 123 -21.27 -9.56 0.14
N GLU A 124 -22.13 -9.85 -0.83
CA GLU A 124 -21.91 -9.58 -2.26
C GLU A 124 -21.70 -8.07 -2.53
N ASP A 125 -22.23 -7.21 -1.67
CA ASP A 125 -22.17 -5.74 -1.81
C ASP A 125 -20.87 -5.08 -1.30
N ILE A 126 -19.93 -5.85 -0.74
CA ILE A 126 -18.71 -5.31 -0.12
C ILE A 126 -17.86 -4.54 -1.12
N LEU A 127 -17.80 -4.98 -2.37
CA LEU A 127 -17.04 -4.27 -3.40
C LEU A 127 -17.61 -2.88 -3.66
N GLU A 128 -18.93 -2.75 -3.71
CA GLU A 128 -19.59 -1.47 -3.94
C GLU A 128 -19.40 -0.54 -2.73
N MET A 129 -19.51 -1.10 -1.52
CA MET A 129 -19.17 -0.38 -0.28
C MET A 129 -17.73 0.14 -0.30
N PHE A 130 -16.77 -0.69 -0.70
CA PHE A 130 -15.36 -0.34 -0.82
C PHE A 130 -15.12 0.81 -1.81
N LYS A 131 -15.70 0.71 -3.01
CA LYS A 131 -15.63 1.75 -4.04
C LYS A 131 -16.16 3.08 -3.52
N ASN A 132 -17.31 3.02 -2.82
CA ASN A 132 -17.96 4.20 -2.27
C ASN A 132 -17.11 4.85 -1.19
N VAL A 133 -16.55 4.08 -0.25
CA VAL A 133 -15.63 4.59 0.76
C VAL A 133 -14.44 5.29 0.12
N PHE A 134 -13.74 4.64 -0.81
CA PHE A 134 -12.59 5.23 -1.48
C PHE A 134 -12.96 6.53 -2.19
N THR A 135 -14.03 6.54 -2.99
CA THR A 135 -14.46 7.72 -3.74
C THR A 135 -14.85 8.88 -2.82
N ASN A 136 -15.53 8.58 -1.71
CA ASN A 136 -15.97 9.58 -0.76
C ASN A 136 -14.82 10.17 0.05
N ILE A 137 -13.76 9.40 0.33
CA ILE A 137 -12.53 9.95 0.91
C ILE A 137 -11.97 11.06 0.02
N PHE A 138 -11.83 10.84 -1.30
CA PHE A 138 -11.32 11.89 -2.19
C PHE A 138 -12.23 13.12 -2.28
N ARG A 139 -13.54 12.94 -2.16
CA ARG A 139 -14.49 14.06 -2.11
C ARG A 139 -14.39 14.86 -0.83
N MET A 140 -14.21 14.17 0.29
CA MET A 140 -14.21 14.74 1.63
C MET A 140 -12.89 15.45 1.94
N PHE A 141 -11.75 14.84 1.62
CA PHE A 141 -10.42 15.32 1.98
C PHE A 141 -9.75 16.13 0.87
N ARG A 142 -10.16 17.39 0.71
CA ARG A 142 -9.67 18.27 -0.37
C ARG A 142 -8.20 18.68 -0.24
N ASN A 143 -7.67 18.70 0.98
CA ASN A 143 -6.30 19.14 1.27
C ASN A 143 -5.31 17.98 1.45
N LEU A 144 -5.71 16.78 1.02
CA LEU A 144 -4.89 15.58 1.19
C LEU A 144 -3.65 15.64 0.31
N ILE A 145 -2.49 15.46 0.94
CA ILE A 145 -1.16 15.43 0.31
C ILE A 145 -0.66 13.98 0.29
N ASP A 146 -0.82 13.28 1.41
CA ASP A 146 -0.39 11.89 1.57
C ASP A 146 -1.59 11.01 1.92
N PHE A 147 -1.82 9.98 1.11
CA PHE A 147 -2.90 9.03 1.32
C PHE A 147 -2.40 7.59 1.31
N ASN A 148 -2.63 6.87 2.40
CA ASN A 148 -2.46 5.43 2.49
C ASN A 148 -3.82 4.76 2.64
N TYR A 149 -4.15 3.86 1.72
CA TYR A 149 -5.39 3.11 1.71
C TYR A 149 -5.14 1.63 1.51
N SER A 150 -5.30 0.86 2.58
CA SER A 150 -5.09 -0.58 2.60
C SER A 150 -6.36 -1.30 3.03
N TRP A 151 -6.45 -2.57 2.65
CA TRP A 151 -7.52 -3.44 3.11
C TRP A 151 -7.01 -4.87 3.25
N TYR A 152 -7.69 -5.63 4.10
CA TYR A 152 -7.45 -7.05 4.29
C TYR A 152 -8.76 -7.79 4.05
N SER A 153 -8.69 -8.86 3.27
CA SER A 153 -9.76 -9.82 3.10
C SER A 153 -9.15 -11.21 2.93
N ASP A 154 -9.76 -12.20 3.55
CA ASP A 154 -9.48 -13.61 3.27
C ASP A 154 -10.05 -14.04 1.89
N LEU A 155 -10.92 -13.22 1.29
CA LEU A 155 -11.59 -13.53 0.03
C LEU A 155 -10.93 -12.81 -1.15
N SER A 156 -10.68 -13.56 -2.22
CA SER A 156 -10.24 -12.98 -3.49
C SER A 156 -11.45 -12.52 -4.31
N TYR A 157 -11.58 -11.21 -4.54
CA TYR A 157 -12.65 -10.68 -5.38
C TYR A 157 -12.24 -10.66 -6.86
N SER A 158 -13.13 -11.10 -7.75
CA SER A 158 -12.86 -11.14 -9.21
C SER A 158 -13.24 -9.87 -9.97
N ALA A 159 -13.79 -8.88 -9.27
CA ALA A 159 -14.41 -7.72 -9.91
C ALA A 159 -13.52 -6.48 -9.89
N LYS A 160 -13.65 -5.69 -10.95
CA LYS A 160 -12.94 -4.44 -11.21
C LYS A 160 -13.52 -3.36 -10.31
N ALA A 161 -12.71 -2.76 -9.45
CA ALA A 161 -13.22 -1.79 -8.49
C ALA A 161 -13.37 -0.40 -9.13
N PHE A 162 -12.41 0.03 -9.96
CA PHE A 162 -12.24 1.44 -10.28
C PHE A 162 -12.58 1.83 -11.73
N ILE A 163 -12.91 0.87 -12.60
CA ILE A 163 -13.18 1.14 -14.03
C ILE A 163 -14.42 2.01 -14.26
N ASP A 164 -15.41 1.97 -13.37
CA ASP A 164 -16.67 2.69 -13.50
C ASP A 164 -16.79 3.93 -12.60
N LEU A 165 -15.71 4.33 -11.91
CA LEU A 165 -15.79 5.50 -11.05
C LEU A 165 -15.93 6.78 -11.89
N PRO A 166 -16.87 7.68 -11.55
CA PRO A 166 -16.91 8.99 -12.17
C PRO A 166 -15.63 9.73 -11.75
N PHE A 167 -14.66 9.87 -12.66
CA PHE A 167 -13.33 10.42 -12.36
C PHE A 167 -13.29 11.92 -12.01
N ARG A 168 -14.43 12.61 -12.02
CA ARG A 168 -14.55 14.05 -11.69
C ARG A 168 -14.00 14.48 -10.31
N PRO A 169 -14.06 13.69 -9.22
CA PRO A 169 -13.59 14.14 -7.90
C PRO A 169 -12.07 14.21 -7.78
N PHE A 170 -11.31 13.56 -8.66
CA PHE A 170 -9.86 13.44 -8.52
C PHE A 170 -9.08 14.63 -9.11
N TYR A 171 -9.64 15.34 -10.10
CA TYR A 171 -8.91 16.36 -10.89
C TYR A 171 -8.36 17.55 -10.09
N ALA A 172 -8.85 17.78 -8.87
CA ALA A 172 -8.38 18.86 -7.99
C ALA A 172 -7.60 18.33 -6.77
N SER A 173 -7.17 17.07 -6.80
CA SER A 173 -6.43 16.45 -5.70
C SER A 173 -5.02 17.03 -5.59
N ASN A 174 -4.63 17.39 -4.36
CA ASN A 174 -3.27 17.82 -4.01
C ASN A 174 -2.36 16.63 -3.63
N ILE A 175 -2.82 15.41 -3.86
CA ILE A 175 -2.09 14.20 -3.44
C ILE A 175 -0.78 14.11 -4.21
N SER A 176 0.30 14.14 -3.45
CA SER A 176 1.67 13.96 -3.92
C SER A 176 2.18 12.55 -3.67
N CYS A 177 1.67 11.88 -2.62
CA CYS A 177 2.01 10.49 -2.28
C CYS A 177 0.75 9.65 -2.11
N LEU A 178 0.64 8.59 -2.90
CA LEU A 178 -0.45 7.62 -2.81
C LEU A 178 0.14 6.24 -2.57
N ASN A 179 -0.24 5.62 -1.45
CA ASN A 179 -0.01 4.21 -1.18
C ASN A 179 -1.36 3.49 -1.12
N VAL A 180 -1.59 2.51 -1.99
CA VAL A 180 -2.89 1.87 -2.11
C VAL A 180 -2.78 0.38 -2.43
N ARG A 181 -3.62 -0.41 -1.75
CA ARG A 181 -3.88 -1.79 -2.15
C ARG A 181 -5.08 -1.88 -3.09
N LEU A 182 -4.88 -2.50 -4.25
CA LEU A 182 -5.86 -2.67 -5.31
C LEU A 182 -6.06 -4.14 -5.64
N ASN A 183 -7.23 -4.46 -6.19
CA ASN A 183 -7.54 -5.82 -6.60
C ASN A 183 -6.88 -6.19 -7.95
N ASP A 184 -6.88 -5.26 -8.92
CA ASP A 184 -6.40 -5.52 -10.28
C ASP A 184 -5.51 -4.40 -10.84
N LEU A 185 -4.53 -4.75 -11.69
CA LEU A 185 -3.66 -3.78 -12.36
C LEU A 185 -4.41 -2.73 -13.20
N ASN A 186 -5.57 -3.06 -13.75
CA ASN A 186 -6.35 -2.07 -14.49
C ASN A 186 -6.81 -0.91 -13.61
N ASP A 187 -7.11 -1.18 -12.33
CA ASP A 187 -7.50 -0.14 -11.39
C ASP A 187 -6.33 0.83 -11.14
N CYS A 188 -5.10 0.30 -11.10
CA CYS A 188 -3.87 1.09 -11.04
C CYS A 188 -3.73 1.99 -12.29
N ILE A 189 -3.94 1.43 -13.48
CA ILE A 189 -3.89 2.19 -14.75
C ILE A 189 -4.96 3.29 -14.76
N CYS A 190 -6.16 3.01 -14.25
CA CYS A 190 -7.23 4.01 -14.12
C CYS A 190 -6.83 5.18 -13.22
N LEU A 191 -6.23 4.94 -12.06
CA LEU A 191 -5.75 6.02 -11.17
C LEU A 191 -4.64 6.88 -11.82
N LEU A 192 -3.82 6.24 -12.63
CA LEU A 192 -2.69 6.85 -13.35
C LEU A 192 -3.08 7.65 -14.60
N ASN A 193 -4.30 7.51 -15.11
CA ASN A 193 -4.71 8.11 -16.38
C ASN A 193 -5.10 9.60 -16.27
N GLY A 194 -4.22 10.42 -15.67
CA GLY A 194 -4.31 11.89 -15.69
C GLY A 194 -5.17 12.52 -14.59
N HIS A 195 -5.57 11.74 -13.59
CA HIS A 195 -6.46 12.22 -12.53
C HIS A 195 -5.74 12.79 -11.31
N LEU A 196 -4.45 12.48 -11.12
CA LEU A 196 -3.65 12.90 -9.97
C LEU A 196 -2.43 13.68 -10.47
N SER A 197 -2.64 14.93 -10.88
CA SER A 197 -1.61 15.74 -11.55
C SER A 197 -0.42 16.09 -10.67
N GLN A 198 -0.60 16.13 -9.34
CA GLN A 198 0.45 16.42 -8.36
C GLN A 198 1.18 15.16 -7.86
N LEU A 199 0.76 13.97 -8.31
CA LEU A 199 1.29 12.71 -7.81
C LEU A 199 2.75 12.54 -8.23
N HIS A 200 3.61 12.42 -7.22
CA HIS A 200 5.06 12.26 -7.35
C HIS A 200 5.49 10.86 -6.95
N THR A 201 4.85 10.30 -5.92
CA THR A 201 5.11 8.95 -5.41
C THR A 201 3.85 8.10 -5.44
N PHE A 202 3.92 6.95 -6.13
CA PHE A 202 2.82 6.00 -6.19
C PHE A 202 3.29 4.60 -5.81
N ILE A 203 2.77 4.10 -4.70
CA ILE A 203 3.02 2.76 -4.19
C ILE A 203 1.73 1.98 -4.33
N VAL A 204 1.78 0.88 -5.07
CA VAL A 204 0.61 0.05 -5.34
C VAL A 204 0.89 -1.41 -5.02
N GLU A 205 0.05 -1.95 -4.15
CA GLU A 205 -0.02 -3.37 -3.84
C GLU A 205 -1.20 -3.97 -4.60
N ILE A 206 -0.99 -5.06 -5.35
CA ILE A 206 -2.00 -5.62 -6.25
C ILE A 206 -2.17 -7.11 -5.99
N ASP A 207 -3.42 -7.53 -5.78
CA ASP A 207 -3.73 -8.96 -5.63
C ASP A 207 -3.69 -9.70 -6.96
N TRP A 208 -4.22 -9.14 -8.06
CA TRP A 208 -4.28 -9.81 -9.35
C TRP A 208 -3.81 -8.97 -10.53
N ILE A 209 -3.15 -9.61 -11.49
CA ILE A 209 -2.86 -9.00 -12.80
C ILE A 209 -3.50 -9.89 -13.85
N ARG A 210 -4.77 -9.62 -14.16
CA ARG A 210 -5.59 -10.48 -15.04
C ARG A 210 -5.43 -10.12 -16.50
N LYS A 211 -5.55 -11.15 -17.35
CA LYS A 211 -5.68 -11.02 -18.82
C LYS A 211 -6.99 -10.32 -19.17
N THR A 212 -6.92 -9.00 -19.38
CA THR A 212 -8.08 -8.16 -19.66
C THR A 212 -7.66 -7.00 -20.56
N SER A 213 -8.55 -6.55 -21.44
CA SER A 213 -8.29 -5.67 -22.58
C SER A 213 -8.23 -4.16 -22.26
N VAL A 214 -7.87 -3.75 -21.05
CA VAL A 214 -7.73 -2.32 -20.78
C VAL A 214 -6.47 -1.81 -21.48
N ALA A 215 -6.67 -1.05 -22.55
CA ALA A 215 -5.59 -0.43 -23.30
C ALA A 215 -5.00 0.72 -22.48
N LEU A 216 -3.66 0.75 -22.39
CA LEU A 216 -2.95 1.96 -22.03
C LEU A 216 -3.20 2.98 -23.14
N ASN A 217 -3.89 4.07 -22.84
CA ASN A 217 -3.99 5.18 -23.78
C ASN A 217 -2.60 5.81 -23.93
N ASN A 218 -2.17 6.07 -25.17
CA ASN A 218 -0.85 6.65 -25.50
C ASN A 218 -0.58 8.06 -24.94
N LYS A 219 -1.39 8.59 -24.01
CA LYS A 219 -1.12 9.85 -23.32
C LYS A 219 -0.15 9.58 -22.18
N GLU A 220 0.79 10.49 -21.94
CA GLU A 220 1.73 10.40 -20.81
C GLU A 220 0.94 10.12 -19.51
N ILE A 221 1.30 9.01 -18.87
CA ILE A 221 0.81 8.64 -17.55
C ILE A 221 1.49 9.57 -16.55
N VAL A 222 0.70 10.28 -15.74
CA VAL A 222 1.10 11.22 -14.66
C VAL A 222 2.48 11.86 -14.89
N PRO A 223 2.58 13.05 -15.53
CA PRO A 223 3.86 13.60 -15.98
C PRO A 223 4.87 13.91 -14.87
N ASN A 224 4.40 14.02 -13.62
CA ASN A 224 5.20 14.36 -12.45
C ASN A 224 5.62 13.14 -11.61
N LEU A 225 5.24 11.93 -12.02
CA LEU A 225 5.54 10.72 -11.26
C LEU A 225 7.04 10.43 -11.31
N LYS A 226 7.66 10.36 -10.13
CA LYS A 226 9.10 10.10 -9.98
C LYS A 226 9.41 8.80 -9.26
N CYS A 227 8.53 8.38 -8.35
CA CYS A 227 8.67 7.16 -7.59
C CYS A 227 7.49 6.24 -7.87
N PHE A 228 7.75 5.02 -8.33
CA PHE A 228 6.73 4.00 -8.55
C PHE A 228 7.12 2.69 -7.87
N SER A 229 6.19 2.10 -7.14
CA SER A 229 6.36 0.78 -6.54
C SER A 229 5.19 -0.12 -6.92
N LEU A 230 5.45 -1.26 -7.55
CA LEU A 230 4.45 -2.28 -7.87
C LEU A 230 4.79 -3.58 -7.13
N ILE A 231 3.91 -3.95 -6.20
CA ILE A 231 4.04 -5.18 -5.40
C ILE A 231 2.84 -6.06 -5.75
N SER A 232 3.09 -7.22 -6.35
CA SER A 232 2.04 -8.19 -6.65
C SER A 232 2.10 -9.37 -5.68
N PHE A 233 0.96 -9.70 -5.06
CA PHE A 233 0.87 -10.80 -4.10
C PHE A 233 0.59 -12.16 -4.76
N ARG A 234 0.11 -12.18 -6.00
CA ARG A 234 -0.19 -13.42 -6.74
C ARG A 234 0.62 -13.51 -8.02
N GLN A 235 0.69 -14.74 -8.53
CA GLN A 235 1.34 -15.05 -9.79
C GLN A 235 0.63 -14.39 -10.97
N THR A 236 1.39 -13.96 -11.97
CA THR A 236 0.86 -13.40 -13.23
C THR A 236 1.54 -13.97 -14.45
N ILE A 237 0.78 -14.17 -15.54
CA ILE A 237 1.31 -14.49 -16.87
C ILE A 237 1.40 -13.24 -17.78
N GLU A 238 1.06 -12.06 -17.25
CA GLU A 238 0.84 -10.83 -18.03
C GLU A 238 2.02 -9.84 -17.91
N TYR A 239 3.21 -10.31 -17.56
CA TYR A 239 4.41 -9.47 -17.41
C TYR A 239 4.73 -8.71 -18.71
N ASP A 240 4.88 -9.41 -19.84
CA ASP A 240 5.22 -8.77 -21.11
C ASP A 240 4.05 -7.98 -21.69
N ALA A 241 2.82 -8.44 -21.45
CA ALA A 241 1.62 -7.86 -22.02
C ALA A 241 1.13 -6.60 -21.29
N LYS A 242 1.39 -6.47 -19.99
CA LYS A 242 0.86 -5.38 -19.16
C LYS A 242 1.89 -4.63 -18.35
N ILE A 243 2.78 -5.34 -17.65
CA ILE A 243 3.74 -4.71 -16.74
C ILE A 243 4.80 -3.95 -17.54
N VAL A 244 5.45 -4.59 -18.51
CA VAL A 244 6.47 -3.95 -19.35
C VAL A 244 5.91 -2.72 -20.09
N PRO A 245 4.76 -2.79 -20.79
CA PRO A 245 4.17 -1.62 -21.42
C PRO A 245 3.85 -0.49 -20.44
N LEU A 246 3.30 -0.78 -19.25
CA LEU A 246 3.03 0.22 -18.23
C LEU A 246 4.31 0.95 -17.81
N LEU A 247 5.36 0.20 -17.48
CA LEU A 247 6.63 0.76 -17.04
C LEU A 247 7.29 1.62 -18.14
N ARG A 248 7.17 1.22 -19.41
CA ARG A 248 7.70 2.01 -20.54
C ARG A 248 7.02 3.38 -20.69
N HIS A 249 5.79 3.56 -20.21
CA HIS A 249 5.12 4.86 -20.18
C HIS A 249 5.57 5.75 -19.00
N MET A 250 6.41 5.23 -18.10
CA MET A 250 6.94 5.92 -16.93
C MET A 250 8.46 6.14 -17.05
N SER A 251 8.91 6.66 -18.20
CA SER A 251 10.34 6.80 -18.52
C SER A 251 11.10 7.82 -17.65
N LYS A 252 10.38 8.74 -17.00
CA LYS A 252 10.92 9.81 -16.14
C LYS A 252 11.08 9.39 -14.66
N LEU A 253 10.88 8.11 -14.35
CA LEU A 253 11.03 7.62 -12.98
C LEU A 253 12.47 7.77 -12.51
N GLU A 254 12.59 8.30 -11.30
CA GLU A 254 13.81 8.42 -10.52
C GLU A 254 14.02 7.18 -9.64
N LYS A 255 12.92 6.59 -9.15
CA LYS A 255 12.92 5.37 -8.32
C LYS A 255 11.84 4.38 -8.76
N LEU A 256 12.22 3.12 -8.89
CA LEU A 256 11.34 1.99 -9.22
C LEU A 256 11.53 0.85 -8.21
N THR A 257 10.42 0.36 -7.66
CA THR A 257 10.40 -0.86 -6.83
C THR A 257 9.47 -1.90 -7.46
N LEU A 258 9.96 -3.11 -7.72
CA LEU A 258 9.16 -4.20 -8.28
C LEU A 258 9.21 -5.45 -7.39
N SER A 259 8.07 -5.96 -6.95
CA SER A 259 7.97 -7.30 -6.35
C SER A 259 6.94 -8.11 -7.11
N LEU A 260 7.39 -9.12 -7.85
CA LEU A 260 6.55 -9.83 -8.81
C LEU A 260 6.80 -11.34 -8.76
N ILE A 261 5.74 -12.12 -8.98
CA ILE A 261 5.83 -13.55 -9.28
C ILE A 261 5.23 -13.75 -10.66
N VAL A 262 6.06 -14.13 -11.63
CA VAL A 262 5.68 -14.27 -13.04
C VAL A 262 5.65 -15.75 -13.38
N ASP A 263 4.50 -16.27 -13.78
CA ASP A 263 4.27 -17.68 -14.10
C ASP A 263 4.29 -17.89 -15.62
N ARG A 264 4.64 -19.10 -16.07
CA ARG A 264 4.53 -19.59 -17.46
C ARG A 264 5.18 -18.68 -18.50
N ARG A 265 6.50 -18.59 -18.46
CA ARG A 265 7.32 -18.00 -19.53
C ARG A 265 8.09 -19.07 -20.30
N ASN A 266 8.55 -18.69 -21.48
CA ASN A 266 9.51 -19.49 -22.27
C ASN A 266 10.97 -19.16 -21.94
N SER A 267 11.20 -18.21 -21.03
CA SER A 267 12.53 -17.80 -20.56
C SER A 267 12.45 -17.19 -19.16
N PHE A 268 13.55 -17.22 -18.42
CA PHE A 268 13.67 -16.44 -17.18
C PHE A 268 13.61 -14.94 -17.47
N ILE A 269 13.08 -14.18 -16.53
CA ILE A 269 13.34 -12.73 -16.49
C ILE A 269 14.74 -12.57 -15.93
N ASP A 270 15.72 -12.45 -16.82
CA ASP A 270 17.13 -12.25 -16.49
C ASP A 270 17.54 -10.77 -16.55
N GLY A 271 18.81 -10.49 -16.28
CA GLY A 271 19.37 -9.15 -16.36
C GLY A 271 19.25 -8.53 -17.74
N ASN A 272 19.33 -9.31 -18.82
CA ASN A 272 19.16 -8.78 -20.18
C ASN A 272 17.73 -8.32 -20.41
N HIS A 273 16.73 -9.08 -19.96
CA HIS A 273 15.33 -8.67 -20.05
C HIS A 273 15.11 -7.36 -19.29
N LEU A 274 15.54 -7.26 -18.03
CA LEU A 274 15.38 -6.04 -17.24
C LEU A 274 16.10 -4.83 -17.86
N VAL A 275 17.33 -5.03 -18.34
CA VAL A 275 18.09 -3.96 -19.00
C VAL A 275 17.40 -3.49 -20.27
N ASN A 276 16.98 -4.41 -21.14
CA ASN A 276 16.41 -4.06 -22.44
C ASN A 276 15.01 -3.49 -22.33
N ASP A 277 14.16 -4.07 -21.48
CA ASP A 277 12.74 -3.73 -21.43
C ASP A 277 12.42 -2.55 -20.51
N ILE A 278 13.23 -2.35 -19.48
CA ILE A 278 12.98 -1.36 -18.41
C ILE A 278 14.13 -0.35 -18.36
N LEU A 279 15.34 -0.79 -17.97
CA LEU A 279 16.41 0.15 -17.56
C LEU A 279 16.93 1.00 -18.73
N SER A 280 17.01 0.45 -19.94
CA SER A 280 17.43 1.20 -21.13
C SER A 280 16.45 2.32 -21.53
N LYS A 281 15.23 2.30 -21.01
CA LYS A 281 14.16 3.26 -21.30
C LYS A 281 13.94 4.29 -20.19
N MET A 282 14.54 4.09 -19.02
CA MET A 282 14.40 4.97 -17.86
C MET A 282 15.74 5.61 -17.53
N LEU A 283 16.10 6.67 -18.25
CA LEU A 283 17.43 7.30 -18.14
C LEU A 283 17.64 8.04 -16.81
N ASP A 284 16.56 8.48 -16.17
CA ASP A 284 16.59 9.21 -14.89
C ASP A 284 16.57 8.27 -13.66
N LEU A 285 16.47 6.95 -13.91
CA LEU A 285 16.33 5.95 -12.86
C LEU A 285 17.65 5.71 -12.14
N HIS A 286 17.76 6.24 -10.92
CA HIS A 286 18.95 6.07 -10.08
C HIS A 286 18.74 5.00 -9.00
N THR A 287 17.50 4.68 -8.64
CA THR A 287 17.18 3.64 -7.67
C THR A 287 16.28 2.58 -8.30
N PHE A 288 16.77 1.35 -8.42
CA PHE A 288 15.97 0.21 -8.83
C PHE A 288 16.07 -0.91 -7.78
N ILE A 289 14.96 -1.18 -7.12
CA ILE A 289 14.82 -2.23 -6.10
C ILE A 289 13.89 -3.29 -6.67
N PHE A 290 14.28 -4.56 -6.64
CA PHE A 290 13.46 -5.61 -7.22
C PHE A 290 13.54 -6.94 -6.47
N ASN A 291 12.44 -7.69 -6.55
CA ASN A 291 12.25 -9.04 -6.05
C ASN A 291 11.35 -9.77 -7.06
N ILE A 292 11.95 -10.43 -8.04
CA ILE A 292 11.24 -11.01 -9.18
C ILE A 292 11.47 -12.52 -9.21
N ILE A 293 10.38 -13.26 -9.15
CA ILE A 293 10.38 -14.71 -9.29
C ILE A 293 9.78 -15.04 -10.65
N THR A 294 10.49 -15.81 -11.44
CA THR A 294 9.96 -16.45 -12.64
C THR A 294 9.70 -17.92 -12.32
N ASP A 295 8.44 -18.32 -12.34
CA ASP A 295 7.96 -19.68 -12.04
C ASP A 295 7.52 -20.39 -13.34
N ARG A 296 7.60 -21.73 -13.32
CA ARG A 296 7.22 -22.64 -14.41
C ARG A 296 7.73 -22.23 -15.79
N VAL A 297 9.05 -22.05 -15.88
CA VAL A 297 9.72 -21.75 -17.14
C VAL A 297 10.00 -23.02 -17.92
N ILE A 298 9.58 -22.99 -19.18
CA ILE A 298 9.89 -24.03 -20.17
C ILE A 298 11.26 -23.69 -20.74
N ILE A 299 12.30 -24.44 -20.34
CA ILE A 299 13.68 -24.28 -20.81
C ILE A 299 14.06 -25.56 -21.54
N GLU A 300 14.55 -25.44 -22.76
CA GLU A 300 15.11 -26.56 -23.51
C GLU A 300 16.36 -27.08 -22.81
N GLU A 301 16.47 -28.42 -22.63
CA GLU A 301 17.51 -29.06 -21.81
C GLU A 301 18.94 -28.73 -22.25
N GLU A 302 19.14 -28.28 -23.49
CA GLU A 302 20.44 -27.98 -24.05
C GLU A 302 21.09 -26.69 -23.48
N PHE A 303 20.33 -25.82 -22.81
CA PHE A 303 20.88 -24.58 -22.23
C PHE A 303 20.24 -24.21 -20.89
N LEU A 304 20.93 -24.55 -19.79
CA LEU A 304 20.58 -24.14 -18.43
C LEU A 304 21.43 -22.89 -18.03
N PRO A 305 20.85 -21.67 -17.98
CA PRO A 305 21.61 -20.45 -17.80
C PRO A 305 22.09 -20.25 -16.35
N THR A 306 23.41 -20.32 -16.12
CA THR A 306 24.00 -20.09 -14.78
C THR A 306 23.59 -18.75 -14.13
N SER A 307 23.65 -18.67 -12.80
CA SER A 307 23.42 -17.43 -12.04
C SER A 307 24.24 -16.24 -12.53
N ASP A 308 25.52 -16.47 -12.86
CA ASP A 308 26.39 -15.41 -13.40
C ASP A 308 25.87 -14.91 -14.73
N TYR A 309 25.42 -15.80 -15.62
CA TYR A 309 24.82 -15.41 -16.90
C TYR A 309 23.54 -14.58 -16.70
N ILE A 310 22.70 -14.96 -15.74
CA ILE A 310 21.45 -14.28 -15.42
C ILE A 310 21.70 -12.86 -14.90
N LEU A 311 22.68 -12.68 -14.01
CA LEU A 311 22.93 -11.41 -13.32
C LEU A 311 23.91 -10.48 -14.00
N ARG A 312 24.82 -11.00 -14.84
CA ARG A 312 25.92 -10.23 -15.44
C ARG A 312 25.50 -8.87 -16.01
N PRO A 313 24.40 -8.75 -16.78
CA PRO A 313 23.98 -7.44 -17.32
C PRO A 313 23.61 -6.41 -16.25
N LEU A 314 23.08 -6.84 -15.11
CA LEU A 314 22.75 -5.96 -13.98
C LEU A 314 24.00 -5.51 -13.23
N ILE A 315 24.95 -6.44 -13.01
CA ILE A 315 26.23 -6.16 -12.36
C ILE A 315 27.06 -5.18 -13.20
N GLU A 316 27.10 -5.38 -14.52
CA GLU A 316 27.78 -4.47 -15.45
C GLU A 316 27.17 -3.06 -15.47
N LYS A 317 25.89 -2.94 -15.10
CA LYS A 317 25.19 -1.65 -14.90
C LYS A 317 25.39 -1.05 -13.50
N GLY A 318 26.12 -1.73 -12.62
CA GLY A 318 26.43 -1.28 -11.25
C GLY A 318 25.37 -1.64 -10.21
N TYR A 319 24.39 -2.52 -10.54
CA TYR A 319 23.41 -2.99 -9.57
C TYR A 319 23.97 -4.13 -8.73
N ASN A 320 23.73 -4.06 -7.42
CA ASN A 320 24.01 -5.16 -6.50
C ASN A 320 22.79 -6.08 -6.42
N ALA A 321 22.95 -7.33 -6.85
CA ALA A 321 21.85 -8.29 -6.97
C ALA A 321 22.34 -9.72 -6.76
N GLU A 322 21.42 -10.58 -6.34
CA GLU A 322 21.62 -12.02 -6.20
C GLU A 322 20.52 -12.78 -6.95
N CYS A 323 20.79 -14.06 -7.21
CA CYS A 323 19.81 -14.94 -7.82
C CYS A 323 19.99 -16.40 -7.43
N TYR A 324 18.89 -17.13 -7.47
CA TYR A 324 18.86 -18.58 -7.37
C TYR A 324 18.03 -19.16 -8.51
N THR A 325 18.49 -20.28 -9.04
CA THR A 325 17.79 -21.03 -10.08
C THR A 325 17.51 -22.44 -9.58
N ASP A 326 16.32 -22.94 -9.87
CA ASP A 326 15.95 -24.33 -9.62
C ASP A 326 15.48 -24.96 -10.92
N TYR A 327 16.25 -25.90 -11.47
CA TYR A 327 15.92 -26.55 -12.74
C TYR A 327 15.13 -27.82 -12.49
N SER A 328 14.04 -27.99 -13.24
CA SER A 328 13.20 -29.18 -13.16
C SER A 328 13.06 -29.82 -14.54
N PRO A 329 13.31 -31.13 -14.69
CA PRO A 329 13.19 -31.84 -15.96
C PRO A 329 11.75 -31.92 -16.50
N MET A 330 10.74 -31.48 -15.74
CA MET A 330 9.34 -31.44 -16.16
C MET A 330 8.89 -30.05 -16.65
N ASN A 331 9.78 -29.23 -17.20
CA ASN A 331 9.47 -27.87 -17.69
C ASN A 331 8.90 -26.94 -16.60
N ASN A 332 9.35 -27.12 -15.36
CA ASN A 332 8.96 -26.31 -14.20
C ASN A 332 10.19 -25.64 -13.57
N SER A 333 11.08 -25.10 -14.40
CA SER A 333 12.26 -24.40 -13.89
C SER A 333 11.85 -23.07 -13.26
N GLN A 334 12.51 -22.69 -12.18
CA GLN A 334 12.27 -21.46 -11.44
C GLN A 334 13.53 -20.62 -11.36
N CYS A 335 13.37 -19.30 -11.35
CA CYS A 335 14.45 -18.35 -11.11
C CYS A 335 13.95 -17.25 -10.19
N HIS A 336 14.75 -16.89 -9.19
CA HIS A 336 14.49 -15.76 -8.32
C HIS A 336 15.67 -14.80 -8.42
N ILE A 337 15.41 -13.57 -8.86
CA ILE A 337 16.39 -12.47 -8.90
C ILE A 337 15.93 -11.36 -7.94
N TYR A 338 16.86 -10.78 -7.19
CA TYR A 338 16.54 -9.69 -6.26
C TYR A 338 17.71 -8.75 -6.02
N SER A 339 17.40 -7.50 -5.67
CA SER A 339 18.38 -6.46 -5.34
C SER A 339 18.86 -6.55 -3.88
N LEU A 340 20.10 -6.11 -3.63
CA LEU A 340 20.68 -5.99 -2.31
C LEU A 340 20.89 -4.52 -1.88
N PRO A 341 20.72 -4.17 -0.58
CA PRO A 341 20.21 -5.04 0.49
C PRO A 341 18.75 -5.43 0.23
N PHE A 342 18.35 -6.62 0.71
CA PHE A 342 16.98 -7.08 0.57
C PHE A 342 16.06 -6.28 1.49
N THR A 343 15.11 -5.53 0.91
CA THR A 343 14.22 -4.62 1.64
C THR A 343 12.75 -5.05 1.64
N PHE A 344 12.44 -6.25 1.14
CA PHE A 344 11.06 -6.75 1.08
C PHE A 344 10.73 -7.57 2.34
N GLU A 345 9.46 -7.58 2.74
CA GLU A 345 9.00 -8.28 3.95
C GLU A 345 9.07 -9.81 3.81
N ARG A 346 9.03 -10.32 2.58
CA ARG A 346 8.92 -11.76 2.28
C ARG A 346 9.92 -12.16 1.21
N MET A 347 10.66 -13.22 1.49
CA MET A 347 11.46 -13.94 0.51
C MET A 347 10.79 -15.28 0.24
N HIS A 348 10.55 -15.58 -1.04
CA HIS A 348 10.02 -16.88 -1.43
C HIS A 348 11.20 -17.84 -1.59
N MET A 349 11.15 -18.98 -0.91
CA MET A 349 12.06 -20.07 -1.23
C MET A 349 11.57 -20.78 -2.49
N LEU A 350 12.48 -20.99 -3.45
CA LEU A 350 12.23 -21.88 -4.59
C LEU A 350 12.09 -23.31 -4.07
N THR A 351 11.07 -24.04 -4.52
CA THR A 351 10.88 -25.44 -4.12
C THR A 351 10.49 -26.30 -5.32
N ASN A 352 11.42 -27.12 -5.79
CA ASN A 352 11.22 -28.19 -6.77
C ASN A 352 10.25 -29.33 -6.36
N LYS A 353 9.65 -29.26 -5.17
CA LYS A 353 8.59 -30.18 -4.73
C LYS A 353 7.31 -29.36 -4.72
N GLY A 354 6.37 -29.66 -5.61
CA GLY A 354 5.12 -28.92 -5.82
C GLY A 354 4.18 -28.85 -4.60
N GLY A 355 4.64 -28.24 -3.51
CA GLY A 355 3.85 -27.68 -2.44
C GLY A 355 3.92 -26.16 -2.52
N ASP A 356 2.94 -25.48 -1.94
CA ASP A 356 2.85 -24.03 -1.92
C ASP A 356 4.20 -23.38 -1.54
N PRO A 357 4.57 -22.26 -2.20
CA PRO A 357 5.82 -21.57 -1.92
C PRO A 357 5.93 -21.28 -0.42
N LYS A 358 6.92 -21.89 0.24
CA LYS A 358 7.22 -21.61 1.64
C LYS A 358 7.80 -20.20 1.71
N THR A 359 7.04 -19.28 2.27
CA THR A 359 7.49 -17.92 2.59
C THR A 359 8.31 -17.98 3.88
N MET A 360 9.55 -17.47 3.84
CA MET A 360 10.23 -17.09 5.07
C MET A 360 9.82 -15.65 5.37
N ASN A 361 9.06 -15.48 6.46
CA ASN A 361 8.81 -14.15 7.01
C ASN A 361 10.10 -13.69 7.68
N PHE A 362 10.72 -12.65 7.15
CA PHE A 362 11.70 -11.91 7.93
C PHE A 362 10.92 -10.99 8.85
N SER A 363 10.77 -11.39 10.12
CA SER A 363 10.33 -10.46 11.15
C SER A 363 11.34 -9.32 11.19
N THR A 364 10.88 -8.12 10.83
CA THR A 364 11.61 -6.87 11.01
C THR A 364 12.05 -6.76 12.48
N ILE A 365 13.30 -6.35 12.66
CA ILE A 365 13.85 -5.86 13.95
C ILE A 365 13.09 -4.61 14.38
#